data_AF-A0A956HFZ0-F1
#
_entry.id   AF-A0A956HFZ0-F1
#
_cell.length_a   1.000
_cell.length_b   1.000
_cell.length_c   1.000
_cell.angle_alpha   90.00
_cell.angle_beta   90.00
_cell.angle_gamma   90.00
#
_symmetry.space_group_name_H-M   'P 1'
#
loop_
_entity.id
_entity.type
_entity.pdbx_description
1 polymer ?
#
loop_
_entity_poly.entity_id
_entity_poly.type
_entity_poly.pdbx_seq_one_letter_code
_entity_poly.pdbx_strand_id
1 'polypeptide(L)'
;MLESRNRILEELWAIALLDNVVTDDERSLLEAISEQLDAFEVLLDDVYLDHVVDFDEFLRMRRARKQIVDYALKRALADGKITDDERQLLVRVIEMLPLLR
;
A
#
# COMPACT_ATOMS: atom_id res chain seq x y z
N MET A 1 -12.91 4.49 -7.48
CA MET A 1 -11.81 4.34 -6.51
C MET A 1 -10.59 3.61 -7.09
N LEU A 2 -10.79 2.79 -8.13
CA LEU A 2 -9.76 2.29 -9.06
C LEU A 2 -8.62 3.26 -9.43
N GLU A 3 -8.94 4.55 -9.63
CA GLU A 3 -7.92 5.56 -9.97
C GLU A 3 -6.91 5.81 -8.85
N SER A 4 -7.31 5.68 -7.57
CA SER A 4 -6.41 5.89 -6.43
C SER A 4 -5.44 4.73 -6.27
N ARG A 5 -5.94 3.49 -6.37
CA ARG A 5 -5.10 2.28 -6.37
C ARG A 5 -4.10 2.30 -7.52
N ASN A 6 -4.58 2.47 -8.75
CA ASN A 6 -3.73 2.41 -9.94
C ASN A 6 -2.67 3.50 -9.90
N ARG A 7 -3.02 4.71 -9.44
CA ARG A 7 -2.04 5.79 -9.25
C ARG A 7 -0.95 5.44 -8.24
N ILE A 8 -1.31 4.81 -7.11
CA ILE A 8 -0.31 4.35 -6.13
C ILE A 8 0.65 3.35 -6.78
N LEU A 9 0.11 2.34 -7.47
CA LEU A 9 0.94 1.32 -8.11
C LEU A 9 1.82 1.90 -9.21
N GLU A 10 1.28 2.76 -10.07
CA GLU A 10 2.04 3.43 -11.13
C GLU A 10 3.21 4.23 -10.56
N GLU A 11 2.99 4.96 -9.46
CA GLU A 11 4.03 5.75 -8.83
C GLU A 11 5.09 4.90 -8.14
N LEU A 12 4.69 3.79 -7.49
CA LEU A 12 5.64 2.84 -6.90
C LEU A 12 6.48 2.13 -7.97
N TRP A 13 5.87 1.74 -9.08
CA TRP A 13 6.60 1.17 -10.23
C TRP A 13 7.56 2.20 -10.84
N ALA A 14 7.17 3.47 -10.93
CA ALA A 14 8.05 4.51 -11.41
C ALA A 14 9.29 4.69 -10.51
N ILE A 15 9.13 4.58 -9.19
CA ILE A 15 10.24 4.62 -8.22
C ILE A 15 11.18 3.43 -8.42
N ALA A 16 10.64 2.21 -8.49
CA ALA A 16 11.43 0.99 -8.71
C ALA A 16 12.18 0.97 -10.05
N LEU A 17 11.78 1.81 -11.01
CA LEU A 17 12.44 1.93 -12.32
C LEU A 17 13.48 3.06 -12.37
N LEU A 18 13.69 3.84 -11.30
CA LEU A 18 14.60 5.00 -11.33
C LEU A 18 16.05 4.61 -11.60
N ASP A 19 16.49 3.46 -11.10
CA ASP A 19 17.84 2.94 -11.29
C ASP A 19 17.96 2.03 -12.54
N ASN A 20 16.86 1.86 -13.28
CA ASN A 20 16.68 0.94 -14.42
C ASN A 20 16.83 -0.55 -14.08
N VAL A 21 16.79 -0.95 -12.81
CA VAL A 21 16.91 -2.35 -12.37
C VAL A 21 15.89 -2.63 -11.27
N VAL A 22 14.78 -3.27 -11.62
CA VAL A 22 13.85 -3.80 -10.61
C VAL A 22 14.40 -5.12 -10.09
N THR A 23 14.80 -5.14 -8.82
CA THR A 23 15.24 -6.35 -8.12
C THR A 23 14.07 -7.29 -7.81
N ASP A 24 14.38 -8.56 -7.55
CA ASP A 24 13.37 -9.54 -7.14
C ASP A 24 12.69 -9.13 -5.81
N ASP A 25 13.44 -8.49 -4.91
CA ASP A 25 12.95 -8.02 -3.61
C ASP A 25 11.96 -6.86 -3.76
N GLU A 26 12.28 -5.87 -4.60
CA GLU A 26 11.37 -4.76 -4.91
C GLU A 26 10.11 -5.23 -5.63
N ARG A 27 10.27 -6.12 -6.62
CA ARG A 27 9.11 -6.71 -7.31
C ARG A 27 8.19 -7.42 -6.33
N SER A 28 8.78 -8.22 -5.45
CA SER A 28 8.09 -8.93 -4.40
C SER A 28 7.40 -7.98 -3.40
N LEU A 29 8.01 -6.84 -3.07
CA LEU A 29 7.40 -5.79 -2.25
C LEU A 29 6.24 -5.11 -2.98
N LEU A 30 6.38 -4.80 -4.27
CA LEU A 30 5.33 -4.21 -5.10
C LEU A 30 4.12 -5.13 -5.24
N GLU A 31 4.34 -6.42 -5.48
CA GLU A 31 3.29 -7.44 -5.53
C GLU A 31 2.55 -7.53 -4.17
N ALA A 32 3.30 -7.56 -3.06
CA ALA A 32 2.75 -7.55 -1.72
C ALA A 32 1.90 -6.29 -1.44
N ILE A 33 2.34 -5.12 -1.87
CA ILE A 33 1.58 -3.88 -1.74
C ILE A 33 0.31 -3.94 -2.60
N SER A 34 0.40 -4.44 -3.84
CA SER A 34 -0.74 -4.58 -4.75
C SER A 34 -1.85 -5.43 -4.13
N GLU A 35 -1.52 -6.60 -3.59
CA GLU A 35 -2.50 -7.50 -2.95
C GLU A 35 -3.21 -6.80 -1.77
N GLN A 36 -2.47 -6.04 -0.98
CA GLN A 36 -3.03 -5.33 0.16
C GLN A 36 -3.91 -4.14 -0.26
N LEU A 37 -3.56 -3.47 -1.36
CA LEU A 37 -4.38 -2.41 -1.94
C LEU A 37 -5.68 -2.96 -2.54
N ASP A 38 -5.64 -4.15 -3.17
CA ASP A 38 -6.85 -4.83 -3.65
C ASP A 38 -7.83 -5.11 -2.51
N ALA A 39 -7.33 -5.68 -1.41
CA ALA A 39 -8.14 -5.94 -0.23
C ALA A 39 -8.69 -4.64 0.39
N PHE A 40 -7.91 -3.57 0.38
CA PHE A 40 -8.33 -2.28 0.89
C PHE A 40 -9.40 -1.62 0.02
N GLU A 41 -9.30 -1.73 -1.31
CA GLU A 41 -10.31 -1.21 -2.22
C GLU A 41 -11.67 -1.88 -2.01
N VAL A 42 -11.69 -3.22 -1.87
CA VAL A 42 -12.93 -3.94 -1.55
C VAL A 42 -13.55 -3.46 -0.23
N LEU A 43 -12.72 -3.17 0.77
CA LEU A 43 -13.19 -2.62 2.05
C LEU A 43 -13.72 -1.19 1.90
N LEU A 44 -13.10 -0.36 1.06
CA LEU A 44 -13.60 0.98 0.79
C LEU A 44 -14.95 0.90 0.06
N ASP A 45 -15.08 0.07 -0.97
CA ASP A 45 -16.35 -0.09 -1.70
C ASP A 45 -17.48 -0.54 -0.76
N ASP A 46 -17.21 -1.46 0.17
CA ASP A 46 -18.13 -1.91 1.23
C ASP A 46 -18.61 -0.73 2.10
N VAL A 47 -17.66 0.06 2.64
CA VAL A 47 -17.96 1.20 3.52
C VAL A 47 -18.67 2.34 2.78
N TYR A 48 -18.32 2.59 1.52
CA TYR A 48 -18.94 3.66 0.73
C TYR A 48 -20.34 3.31 0.22
N LEU A 49 -20.65 2.03 0.03
CA LEU A 49 -21.99 1.54 -0.33
C LEU A 49 -23.02 1.82 0.76
N ASP A 50 -22.61 1.72 2.03
CA ASP A 50 -23.49 1.99 3.18
C ASP A 50 -23.70 3.50 3.44
N HIS A 51 -23.03 4.39 2.68
CA HIS A 51 -23.17 5.85 2.67
C HIS A 51 -23.07 6.57 4.04
N VAL A 52 -22.71 5.86 5.11
CA VAL A 52 -22.58 6.39 6.47
C VAL A 52 -21.34 5.80 7.09
N VAL A 53 -20.22 6.53 7.04
CA VAL A 53 -19.01 6.13 7.77
C VAL A 53 -19.23 6.27 9.26
N ASP A 54 -19.48 5.16 9.94
CA ASP A 54 -19.56 5.14 11.40
C ASP A 54 -18.19 4.96 12.06
N PHE A 55 -18.17 4.98 13.40
CA PHE A 55 -16.93 4.84 14.16
C PHE A 55 -16.27 3.47 13.98
N ASP A 56 -17.06 2.41 13.81
CA ASP A 56 -16.55 1.05 13.65
C ASP A 56 -15.95 0.86 12.25
N GLU A 57 -16.57 1.43 11.22
CA GLU A 57 -16.04 1.48 9.87
C GLU A 57 -14.76 2.31 9.78
N PHE A 58 -14.71 3.47 10.44
CA PHE A 58 -13.48 4.24 10.58
C PHE A 58 -12.36 3.42 11.22
N LEU A 59 -12.66 2.66 12.29
CA LEU A 59 -11.70 1.76 12.92
C LEU A 59 -11.28 0.62 12.00
N ARG A 60 -12.19 0.05 11.20
CA ARG A 60 -11.89 -0.97 10.19
C ARG A 60 -10.92 -0.42 9.14
N MET A 61 -11.20 0.74 8.56
CA MET A 61 -10.32 1.40 7.59
C MET A 61 -8.94 1.72 8.19
N ARG A 62 -8.89 2.20 9.44
CA ARG A 62 -7.64 2.49 10.14
C ARG A 62 -6.80 1.24 10.37
N ARG A 63 -7.44 0.13 10.76
CA ARG A 63 -6.77 -1.17 10.92
C ARG A 63 -6.26 -1.69 9.59
N ALA A 64 -7.05 -1.59 8.52
CA ALA A 64 -6.64 -2.02 7.19
C ALA A 64 -5.42 -1.21 6.70
N ARG A 65 -5.43 0.12 6.86
CA ARG A 65 -4.26 0.96 6.54
C ARG A 65 -3.01 0.52 7.31
N LYS A 66 -3.14 0.22 8.59
CA LYS A 66 -2.03 -0.30 9.40
C LYS A 66 -1.55 -1.67 8.89
N GLN A 67 -2.46 -2.56 8.52
CA GLN A 67 -2.12 -3.88 7.98
C GLN A 67 -1.34 -3.80 6.67
N ILE A 68 -1.72 -2.90 5.75
CA ILE A 68 -0.97 -2.67 4.50
C ILE A 68 0.48 -2.31 4.83
N VAL A 69 0.69 -1.35 5.75
CA VAL A 69 2.02 -0.88 6.13
C VAL A 69 2.81 -1.99 6.85
N ASP A 70 2.19 -2.67 7.81
CA ASP A 70 2.84 -3.76 8.56
C ASP A 70 3.23 -4.92 7.63
N TYR A 71 2.41 -5.23 6.63
CA TYR A 71 2.67 -6.29 5.65
C TYR A 71 3.81 -5.90 4.71
N ALA A 72 3.77 -4.69 4.14
CA ALA A 72 4.83 -4.17 3.28
C ALA A 72 6.17 -4.12 4.02
N LEU A 73 6.17 -3.64 5.27
CA LEU A 73 7.38 -3.58 6.10
C LEU A 73 7.95 -4.97 6.39
N LYS A 74 7.09 -5.94 6.74
CA LYS A 74 7.52 -7.33 6.95
C LYS A 74 8.10 -7.94 5.68
N ARG A 75 7.56 -7.58 4.52
CA ARG A 75 8.05 -8.10 3.24
C ARG A 75 9.42 -7.53 2.90
N ALA A 76 9.60 -6.22 3.05
CA ALA A 76 10.91 -5.59 2.88
C ALA A 76 11.94 -6.18 3.87
N LEU A 77 11.56 -6.43 5.12
CA LEU A 77 12.46 -7.04 6.12
C LEU A 77 12.69 -8.55 5.96
N ALA A 78 12.15 -9.21 4.93
CA ALA A 78 12.20 -10.66 4.81
C ALA A 78 13.64 -11.20 4.67
N ASP A 79 14.53 -10.42 4.07
CA ASP A 79 15.95 -10.75 3.91
C ASP A 79 16.84 -10.23 5.07
N GLY A 80 16.22 -9.58 6.07
CA GLY A 80 16.89 -9.02 7.25
C GLY A 80 17.48 -7.62 7.07
N LYS A 81 17.32 -6.98 5.92
CA LYS A 81 17.70 -5.59 5.67
C LYS A 81 16.56 -4.84 4.95
N ILE A 82 16.69 -3.53 4.82
CA ILE A 82 15.82 -2.71 3.97
C ILE A 82 16.78 -1.85 3.15
N THR A 83 16.72 -1.97 1.83
CA THR A 83 17.54 -1.14 0.93
C THR A 83 17.00 0.29 0.88
N ASP A 84 17.77 1.20 0.29
CA ASP A 84 17.31 2.59 0.13
C ASP A 84 16.12 2.68 -0.84
N ASP A 85 16.05 1.81 -1.84
CA ASP A 85 14.95 1.77 -2.81
C ASP A 85 13.67 1.21 -2.18
N GLU A 86 13.76 0.10 -1.43
CA GLU A 86 12.64 -0.44 -0.65
C GLU A 86 12.13 0.57 0.38
N ARG A 87 13.04 1.32 1.02
CA ARG A 87 12.68 2.41 1.93
C ARG A 87 11.88 3.49 1.21
N GLN A 88 12.28 3.89 0.00
CA GLN A 88 11.53 4.87 -0.79
C GLN A 88 10.14 4.37 -1.14
N LEU A 89 10.01 3.11 -1.56
CA LEU A 89 8.71 2.48 -1.84
C LEU A 89 7.80 2.48 -0.60
N LEU A 90 8.34 2.10 0.56
CA LEU A 90 7.61 2.09 1.83
C LEU A 90 7.15 3.49 2.27
N VAL A 91 8.01 4.50 2.15
CA VAL A 91 7.63 5.89 2.47
C VAL A 91 6.52 6.34 1.53
N ARG A 92 6.67 6.10 0.23
CA ARG A 92 5.71 6.56 -0.76
C ARG A 92 4.33 5.92 -0.58
N VAL A 93 4.26 4.62 -0.31
CA VAL A 93 2.96 3.98 -0.06
C VAL A 93 2.27 4.57 1.18
N ILE A 94 3.01 4.87 2.26
CA ILE A 94 2.45 5.48 3.48
C ILE A 94 1.84 6.86 3.21
N GLU A 95 2.52 7.68 2.40
CA GLU A 95 2.10 9.04 2.02
C GLU A 95 0.84 9.04 1.15
N MET A 96 0.73 8.09 0.22
CA MET A 96 -0.36 8.05 -0.74
C MET A 96 -1.60 7.31 -0.23
N LEU A 97 -1.46 6.48 0.80
CA LEU A 97 -2.60 5.84 1.43
C LEU A 97 -3.58 6.90 1.96
N PRO A 98 -4.90 6.75 1.69
CA PRO A 98 -5.90 7.75 2.05
C PRO A 98 -5.80 8.19 3.51
N LEU A 99 -5.79 9.51 3.73
CA LEU A 99 -5.86 10.07 5.06
C LEU A 99 -7.28 9.92 5.58
N LEU A 100 -7.45 9.14 6.64
CA LEU A 100 -8.68 9.07 7.41
C LEU A 100 -8.73 10.35 8.27
N ARG A 101 -9.58 11.31 7.89
CA ARG A 101 -9.79 12.58 8.59
C ARG A 101 -11.24 12.71 9.02
#